data_AF-A0A517I5I5-F1
#
_entry.id   AF-A0A517I5I5-F1
#
_cell.length_a   1.000
_cell.length_b   1.000
_cell.length_c   1.000
_cell.angle_alpha   90.00
_cell.angle_beta   90.00
_cell.angle_gamma   90.00
#
_symmetry.space_group_name_H-M   'P 1'
#
loop_
_entity.id
_entity.type
_entity.pdbx_description
1 polymer ?
#
loop_
_entity_poly.entity_id
_entity_poly.type
_entity_poly.pdbx_seq_one_letter_code
_entity_poly.pdbx_strand_id
1 'polypeptide(L)'
;MFEITDLIIWLVIIALTISNIMIVRQLLLMKRGNLLHLQKIGFVNEPDIQMKPVFNEEATYLFLTFTDRNTIDYIEQVSSSIGTTPLYVIYHAPKWKAHLLSKKVSDKAKVLYDEEGAIMKFLGISMYPYFINVDCTGNIQRQGKWTFHERGDHDNGSTTFNAG
;
A
#
# COMPACT_ATOMS: atom_id res chain seq x y z
N MET A 1 -17.28 53.62 -22.60
CA MET A 1 -18.41 52.82 -23.12
C MET A 1 -17.90 51.38 -23.08
N PHE A 2 -18.28 50.60 -22.08
CA PHE A 2 -17.85 49.19 -22.01
C PHE A 2 -18.59 48.45 -23.11
N GLU A 3 -17.84 47.89 -24.05
CA GLU A 3 -18.42 47.10 -25.13
C GLU A 3 -18.92 45.77 -24.56
N ILE A 4 -20.02 45.27 -25.11
CA ILE A 4 -20.66 44.01 -24.69
C ILE A 4 -19.65 42.84 -24.72
N THR A 5 -18.65 42.94 -25.59
CA THR A 5 -17.50 42.03 -25.71
C THR A 5 -16.68 41.92 -24.44
N ASP A 6 -16.39 43.04 -23.75
CA ASP A 6 -15.62 43.04 -22.50
C ASP A 6 -16.39 42.31 -21.39
N LEU A 7 -17.71 42.50 -21.32
CA LEU A 7 -18.55 41.84 -20.33
C LEU A 7 -18.61 40.32 -20.54
N ILE A 8 -18.64 39.87 -21.79
CA ILE A 8 -18.60 38.44 -22.14
C ILE A 8 -17.25 37.83 -21.75
N ILE A 9 -16.14 38.52 -22.01
CA ILE A 9 -14.79 38.06 -21.67
C ILE A 9 -14.66 37.90 -20.15
N TRP A 10 -15.12 38.87 -19.36
CA TRP A 10 -15.12 38.78 -17.90
C TRP A 10 -15.95 37.61 -17.37
N LEU A 11 -17.10 37.34 -17.98
CA LEU A 11 -17.98 36.24 -17.58
C LEU A 11 -17.32 34.88 -17.84
N VAL A 12 -16.61 34.74 -18.97
CA VAL A 12 -15.84 33.53 -19.29
C VAL A 12 -14.67 33.31 -18.32
N ILE A 13 -13.95 34.38 -17.95
CA ILE A 13 -12.84 34.29 -16.99
C ILE A 13 -13.35 33.85 -15.61
N ILE A 14 -14.48 34.39 -15.16
CA ILE A 14 -15.11 34.01 -13.89
C ILE A 14 -15.57 32.54 -13.92
N ALA A 15 -16.18 32.10 -15.02
CA ALA A 15 -16.59 30.69 -15.17
C ALA A 15 -15.38 29.73 -15.14
N LEU A 16 -14.28 30.08 -15.81
CA LEU A 16 -13.06 29.26 -15.84
C LEU A 16 -12.37 29.19 -14.48
N THR A 17 -12.32 30.30 -13.74
CA THR A 17 -11.74 30.33 -12.39
C THR A 17 -12.56 29.49 -11.40
N ILE A 18 -13.89 29.59 -11.43
CA ILE A 18 -14.77 28.73 -10.62
C ILE A 18 -14.59 27.25 -10.97
N SER A 19 -14.52 26.92 -12.26
CA SER A 19 -14.29 25.54 -12.72
C SER A 19 -12.95 25.00 -12.20
N ASN A 20 -11.87 25.78 -12.31
CA ASN A 20 -10.55 25.38 -11.81
C ASN A 20 -10.55 25.18 -10.29
N ILE A 21 -11.21 26.06 -9.53
CA ILE A 21 -11.35 25.91 -8.08
C ILE A 21 -12.12 24.62 -7.73
N MET A 22 -13.18 24.29 -8.47
CA MET A 22 -13.94 23.05 -8.25
C MET A 22 -13.10 21.81 -8.54
N ILE A 23 -12.32 21.80 -9.62
CA ILE A 23 -11.42 20.69 -9.98
C ILE A 23 -10.35 20.50 -8.90
N VAL A 24 -9.71 21.58 -8.45
CA VAL A 24 -8.72 21.53 -7.36
C VAL A 24 -9.36 21.01 -6.06
N ARG A 25 -10.59 21.44 -5.75
CA ARG A 25 -11.32 20.96 -4.57
C ARG A 25 -11.66 19.47 -4.67
N GLN A 26 -12.07 18.98 -5.84
CA GLN A 26 -12.31 17.54 -6.05
C GLN A 26 -11.02 16.72 -5.95
N LEU A 27 -9.91 17.21 -6.49
CA LEU A 27 -8.58 16.59 -6.34
C LEU A 27 -8.12 16.55 -4.88
N LEU A 28 -8.35 17.63 -4.13
CA LEU A 28 -8.05 17.67 -2.70
C LEU A 28 -8.95 16.74 -1.89
N LEU A 29 -10.23 16.61 -2.26
CA LEU A 29 -11.14 15.65 -1.64
C LEU A 29 -10.75 14.20 -1.95
N MET A 30 -10.31 13.89 -3.17
CA MET A 30 -9.75 12.57 -3.51
C MET A 30 -8.48 12.26 -2.69
N LYS A 31 -7.58 13.24 -2.54
CA LYS A 31 -6.38 13.06 -1.70
C LYS A 31 -6.71 12.93 -0.20
N ARG A 32 -7.70 13.67 0.31
CA ARG A 32 -8.16 13.57 1.70
C ARG A 32 -8.99 12.33 2.00
N GLY A 33 -9.73 11.80 1.02
CA GLY A 33 -10.48 10.55 1.14
C GLY A 33 -9.58 9.36 1.51
N ASN A 34 -8.38 9.29 0.94
CA ASN A 34 -7.40 8.27 1.30
C ASN A 34 -6.78 8.46 2.69
N LEU A 35 -6.72 9.70 3.21
CA LEU A 35 -6.13 10.00 4.52
C LEU A 35 -7.14 9.85 5.68
N LEU A 36 -8.39 10.25 5.48
CA LEU A 36 -9.44 10.22 6.51
C LEU A 36 -10.13 8.85 6.64
N HIS A 37 -10.06 8.00 5.62
CA HIS A 37 -10.56 6.63 5.73
C HIS A 37 -9.67 5.73 6.58
N LEU A 38 -8.36 5.99 6.67
CA LEU A 38 -7.46 5.23 7.57
C LEU A 38 -7.82 5.43 9.05
N GLN A 39 -8.27 6.62 9.45
CA GLN A 39 -8.78 6.86 10.81
C GLN A 39 -10.16 6.23 11.08
N LYS A 40 -10.96 6.00 10.03
CA LYS A 40 -12.31 5.41 10.15
C LYS A 40 -12.30 3.87 10.10
N ILE A 41 -11.14 3.22 9.96
CA ILE A 41 -10.94 1.77 10.19
C ILE A 41 -10.77 1.53 11.71
N GLY A 42 -11.63 2.16 12.51
CA GLY A 42 -12.09 1.52 13.72
C GLY A 42 -12.97 0.36 13.30
N PHE A 43 -12.35 -0.81 13.15
CA PHE A 43 -12.92 -2.15 13.28
C PHE A 43 -14.43 -2.24 13.12
N VAL A 44 -14.89 -2.49 11.90
CA VAL A 44 -16.25 -2.99 11.72
C VAL A 44 -16.20 -4.51 11.84
N ASN A 45 -16.49 -4.96 13.07
CA ASN A 45 -17.18 -6.21 13.40
C ASN A 45 -16.61 -7.55 12.91
N GLU A 46 -15.42 -7.92 13.39
CA GLU A 46 -15.13 -9.30 13.79
C GLU A 46 -14.47 -9.30 15.17
N PRO A 47 -14.99 -10.07 16.16
CA PRO A 47 -14.52 -10.01 17.55
C PRO A 47 -13.12 -10.59 17.80
N ASP A 48 -12.41 -11.08 16.77
CA ASP A 48 -11.13 -11.78 16.93
C ASP A 48 -9.93 -11.13 16.22
N ILE A 49 -10.13 -10.02 15.50
CA ILE A 49 -9.04 -9.28 14.85
C ILE A 49 -8.94 -7.90 15.48
N GLN A 50 -8.48 -7.86 16.73
CA GLN A 50 -8.00 -6.62 17.36
C GLN A 50 -6.66 -6.21 16.74
N MET A 51 -6.64 -5.76 15.49
CA MET A 51 -5.51 -5.02 14.92
C MET A 51 -5.47 -3.59 15.45
N LYS A 52 -5.54 -3.39 16.78
CA LYS A 52 -5.50 -2.05 17.42
C LYS A 52 -4.43 -1.24 16.67
N PRO A 53 -4.78 -0.13 15.97
CA PRO A 53 -3.80 0.61 15.20
C PRO A 53 -2.83 1.23 16.19
N VAL A 54 -1.76 0.52 16.50
CA VAL A 54 -0.61 1.06 17.21
C VAL A 54 0.22 1.76 16.13
N PHE A 55 -0.32 2.84 15.57
CA PHE A 55 0.45 3.79 14.78
C PHE A 55 1.36 4.59 15.72
N ASN A 56 2.23 3.89 16.45
CA ASN A 56 3.27 4.50 17.28
C ASN A 56 4.67 4.12 16.76
N GLU A 57 4.75 3.19 15.81
CA GLU A 57 5.98 2.69 15.22
C GLU A 57 5.83 2.64 13.70
N GLU A 58 6.95 2.81 13.00
CA GLU A 58 7.01 2.56 11.56
C GLU A 58 6.74 1.07 11.32
N ALA A 59 6.00 0.74 10.25
CA ALA A 59 5.64 -0.64 9.97
C ALA A 59 5.65 -0.93 8.48
N THR A 60 5.99 -2.15 8.12
CA THR A 60 5.89 -2.65 6.74
C THR A 60 4.76 -3.68 6.66
N TYR A 61 3.81 -3.44 5.76
CA TYR A 61 2.75 -4.38 5.40
C TYR A 61 3.09 -5.07 4.08
N LEU A 62 3.08 -6.39 4.09
CA LEU A 62 3.32 -7.23 2.91
C LEU A 62 2.05 -8.03 2.57
N PHE A 63 1.49 -7.77 1.40
CA PHE A 63 0.29 -8.40 0.88
C PHE A 63 0.67 -9.57 -0.01
N LEU A 64 0.23 -10.76 0.37
CA LEU A 64 0.55 -12.02 -0.31
C LEU A 64 -0.73 -12.80 -0.61
N THR A 65 -0.68 -13.62 -1.65
CA THR A 65 -1.77 -14.53 -2.04
C THR A 65 -1.37 -15.98 -1.82
N PHE A 66 -2.32 -16.82 -1.43
CA PHE A 66 -2.08 -18.25 -1.27
C PHE A 66 -1.76 -19.00 -2.57
N THR A 67 -2.02 -18.39 -3.72
CA THR A 67 -1.76 -18.97 -5.04
C THR A 67 -0.28 -18.96 -5.39
N ASP A 68 0.50 -18.07 -4.77
CA ASP A 68 1.93 -17.94 -5.01
C ASP A 68 2.73 -18.93 -4.15
N ARG A 69 3.63 -19.68 -4.80
CA ARG A 69 4.49 -20.68 -4.15
C ARG A 69 5.65 -20.04 -3.40
N ASN A 70 6.07 -18.84 -3.80
CA ASN A 70 7.27 -18.19 -3.26
C ASN A 70 6.96 -17.26 -2.07
N THR A 71 5.81 -17.47 -1.42
CA THR A 71 5.32 -16.68 -0.27
C THR A 71 6.37 -16.55 0.84
N ILE A 72 7.08 -17.63 1.16
CA ILE A 72 8.09 -17.64 2.22
C ILE A 72 9.29 -16.80 1.82
N ASP A 73 9.79 -16.96 0.60
CA ASP A 73 10.95 -16.23 0.10
C ASP A 73 10.73 -14.72 0.10
N TYR A 74 9.50 -14.26 -0.24
CA TYR A 74 9.15 -12.86 -0.13
C TYR A 74 9.23 -12.33 1.30
N ILE A 75 8.73 -13.09 2.27
CA ILE A 75 8.78 -12.70 3.69
C ILE A 75 10.23 -12.60 4.15
N GLU A 76 11.08 -13.54 3.75
CA GLU A 76 12.51 -13.52 4.11
C GLU A 76 13.24 -12.32 3.51
N GLN A 77 13.00 -12.02 2.24
CA GLN A 77 13.65 -10.89 1.57
C GLN A 77 13.20 -9.56 2.16
N VAL A 78 11.89 -9.40 2.38
CA VAL A 78 11.35 -8.16 2.96
C VAL A 78 11.87 -8.00 4.39
N SER A 79 11.79 -9.04 5.22
CA SER A 79 12.31 -9.03 6.59
C SER A 79 13.81 -8.67 6.64
N SER A 80 14.61 -9.19 5.71
CA SER A 80 16.04 -8.85 5.62
C SER A 80 16.30 -7.41 5.19
N SER A 81 15.39 -6.81 4.40
CA SER A 81 15.55 -5.46 3.85
C SER A 81 15.11 -4.33 4.78
N ILE A 82 14.12 -4.59 5.65
CA ILE A 82 13.50 -3.55 6.50
C ILE A 82 14.19 -3.39 7.86
N GLY A 83 15.21 -4.19 8.16
CA GLY A 83 15.97 -4.10 9.40
C GLY A 83 15.12 -4.39 10.64
N THR A 84 15.00 -3.41 11.54
CA THR A 84 14.28 -3.54 12.81
C THR A 84 12.79 -3.21 12.72
N THR A 85 12.31 -2.76 11.57
CA THR A 85 10.90 -2.38 11.39
C THR A 85 10.00 -3.62 11.47
N PRO A 86 8.89 -3.59 12.23
CA PRO A 86 7.95 -4.70 12.30
C PRO A 86 7.32 -5.00 10.93
N LEU A 87 7.31 -6.29 10.58
CA LEU A 87 6.68 -6.82 9.37
C LEU A 87 5.33 -7.45 9.68
N TYR A 88 4.29 -6.93 9.03
CA TYR A 88 2.94 -7.48 9.05
C TYR A 88 2.62 -8.09 7.68
N VAL A 89 2.25 -9.36 7.65
CA VAL A 89 1.87 -10.06 6.40
C VAL A 89 0.36 -10.14 6.35
N ILE A 90 -0.25 -9.52 5.35
CA ILE A 90 -1.68 -9.67 5.03
C ILE A 90 -1.79 -10.78 3.99
N TYR A 91 -2.20 -11.96 4.44
CA TYR A 91 -2.28 -13.16 3.61
C TYR A 91 -3.71 -13.42 3.16
N HIS A 92 -3.97 -13.25 1.87
CA HIS A 92 -5.22 -13.66 1.25
C HIS A 92 -5.20 -15.16 1.07
N ALA A 93 -5.82 -15.86 2.02
CA ALA A 93 -5.87 -17.30 2.12
C ALA A 93 -6.97 -17.74 3.10
N PRO A 94 -7.45 -18.98 2.99
CA PRO A 94 -8.26 -19.58 4.03
C PRO A 94 -7.54 -19.62 5.38
N LYS A 95 -8.29 -19.46 6.47
CA LYS A 95 -7.76 -19.39 7.85
C LYS A 95 -6.76 -20.50 8.19
N TRP A 96 -7.03 -21.74 7.77
CA TRP A 96 -6.14 -22.89 8.05
C TRP A 96 -4.76 -22.74 7.41
N LYS A 97 -4.68 -22.15 6.21
CA LYS A 97 -3.43 -21.98 5.47
C LYS A 97 -2.62 -20.82 6.02
N ALA A 98 -3.29 -19.74 6.43
CA ALA A 98 -2.67 -18.64 7.14
C ALA A 98 -2.09 -19.09 8.49
N HIS A 99 -2.77 -19.98 9.22
CA HIS A 99 -2.26 -20.56 10.46
C HIS A 99 -1.00 -21.42 10.25
N LEU A 100 -0.91 -22.14 9.12
CA LEU A 100 0.31 -22.87 8.78
C LEU A 100 1.46 -21.92 8.44
N LEU A 101 1.17 -20.82 7.74
CA LEU A 101 2.18 -19.81 7.42
C LEU A 101 2.68 -19.10 8.68
N SER A 102 1.77 -18.69 9.57
CA SER A 102 2.11 -17.98 10.81
C SER A 102 3.06 -18.79 11.70
N LYS A 103 2.88 -20.11 11.77
CA LYS A 103 3.80 -21.02 12.48
C LYS A 103 5.21 -21.10 11.86
N LYS A 104 5.33 -20.91 10.54
CA LYS A 104 6.61 -21.00 9.83
C LYS A 104 7.43 -19.72 9.90
N VAL A 105 6.78 -18.57 10.06
CA VAL A 105 7.41 -17.24 9.98
C VAL A 105 7.20 -16.40 11.24
N SER A 106 6.80 -17.03 12.35
CA SER A 106 6.44 -16.34 13.61
C SER A 106 7.56 -15.48 14.19
N ASP A 107 8.81 -15.83 13.88
CA ASP A 107 10.04 -15.13 14.25
C ASP A 107 10.32 -13.89 13.39
N LYS A 108 9.81 -13.86 12.16
CA LYS A 108 10.11 -12.82 11.16
C LYS A 108 8.96 -11.84 10.94
N ALA A 109 7.72 -12.30 11.04
CA ALA A 109 6.56 -11.51 10.68
C ALA A 109 5.29 -11.92 11.43
N LYS A 110 4.42 -10.94 11.68
CA LYS A 110 3.07 -11.19 12.16
C LYS A 110 2.12 -11.41 10.99
N VAL A 111 1.59 -12.63 10.86
CA VAL A 111 0.66 -12.98 9.79
C VAL A 111 -0.77 -12.69 10.21
N LEU A 112 -1.48 -12.00 9.35
CA LEU A 112 -2.90 -11.67 9.42
C LEU A 112 -3.55 -12.27 8.17
N TYR A 113 -4.78 -12.74 8.31
CA TYR A 113 -5.48 -13.40 7.22
C TYR A 113 -6.65 -12.55 6.74
N ASP A 114 -6.85 -12.53 5.43
CA ASP A 114 -7.95 -11.83 4.77
C ASP A 114 -8.58 -12.81 3.76
N GLU A 115 -9.52 -13.63 4.23
CA GLU A 115 -10.11 -14.70 3.41
C GLU A 115 -10.99 -14.13 2.29
N GLU A 116 -11.65 -13.00 2.52
CA GLU A 116 -12.57 -12.36 1.56
C GLU A 116 -11.89 -11.31 0.66
N GLY A 117 -10.61 -11.01 0.94
CA GLY A 117 -9.85 -9.96 0.26
C GLY A 117 -10.40 -8.55 0.56
N ALA A 118 -11.08 -8.36 1.69
CA ALA A 118 -11.74 -7.11 2.05
C ALA A 118 -10.74 -5.98 2.23
N ILE A 119 -9.61 -6.26 2.90
CA ILE A 119 -8.53 -5.29 3.16
C ILE A 119 -7.88 -4.88 1.82
N MET A 120 -7.66 -5.85 0.95
CA MET A 120 -7.01 -5.63 -0.35
C MET A 120 -7.88 -4.81 -1.30
N LYS A 121 -9.17 -5.15 -1.40
CA LYS A 121 -10.16 -4.37 -2.18
C LYS A 121 -10.26 -2.94 -1.67
N PHE A 122 -10.28 -2.76 -0.35
CA PHE A 122 -10.34 -1.45 0.27
C PHE A 122 -9.10 -0.58 -0.06
N LEU A 123 -7.91 -1.18 -0.06
CA LEU A 123 -6.67 -0.49 -0.42
C LEU A 123 -6.44 -0.35 -1.94
N GLY A 124 -7.34 -0.89 -2.77
CA GLY A 124 -7.18 -0.89 -4.23
C GLY A 124 -6.00 -1.74 -4.72
N ILE A 125 -5.57 -2.73 -3.94
CA ILE A 125 -4.45 -3.62 -4.29
C ILE A 125 -5.01 -4.79 -5.10
N SER A 126 -4.60 -4.87 -6.37
CA SER A 126 -5.01 -5.92 -7.31
C SER A 126 -3.88 -6.86 -7.74
N MET A 127 -2.65 -6.59 -7.29
CA MET A 127 -1.44 -7.32 -7.68
C MET A 127 -0.71 -7.85 -6.45
N TYR A 128 -0.08 -9.02 -6.62
CA TYR A 128 0.76 -9.65 -5.59
C TYR A 128 2.14 -10.00 -6.17
N PRO A 129 3.16 -10.10 -5.30
CA PRO A 129 3.20 -9.56 -3.94
C PRO A 129 3.22 -8.01 -3.95
N TYR A 130 2.63 -7.38 -2.94
CA TYR A 130 2.59 -5.91 -2.82
C TYR A 130 3.02 -5.48 -1.43
N PHE A 131 3.71 -4.36 -1.29
CA PHE A 131 4.12 -3.85 0.02
C PHE A 131 3.69 -2.41 0.22
N ILE A 132 3.50 -2.04 1.49
CA ILE A 132 3.22 -0.69 1.95
C ILE A 132 4.07 -0.44 3.20
N ASN A 133 4.89 0.59 3.16
CA ASN A 133 5.61 1.11 4.32
C ASN A 133 4.83 2.30 4.86
N VAL A 134 4.50 2.25 6.14
CA VAL A 134 3.90 3.36 6.87
C VAL A 134 4.85 3.90 7.92
N ASP A 135 4.80 5.22 8.12
CA ASP A 135 5.50 5.86 9.23
C ASP A 135 4.72 5.71 10.55
N CYS A 136 5.30 6.22 11.63
CA CYS A 136 4.70 6.25 12.96
C CYS A 136 3.42 7.11 13.05
N THR A 137 3.03 7.83 11.99
CA THR A 137 1.77 8.59 11.92
C THR A 137 0.71 7.88 11.08
N GLY A 138 1.04 6.71 10.52
CA GLY A 138 0.17 5.94 9.63
C GLY A 138 0.15 6.46 8.19
N ASN A 139 1.04 7.38 7.81
CA ASN A 139 1.14 7.84 6.43
C ASN A 139 1.96 6.87 5.60
N ILE A 140 1.51 6.60 4.38
CA ILE A 140 2.21 5.75 3.42
C ILE A 140 3.46 6.49 2.91
N GLN A 141 4.63 5.96 3.25
CA GLN A 141 5.92 6.49 2.80
C GLN A 141 6.35 5.87 1.46
N ARG A 142 6.10 4.56 1.30
CA ARG A 142 6.44 3.81 0.08
C ARG A 142 5.44 2.69 -0.14
N GLN A 143 5.13 2.42 -1.40
CA GLN A 143 4.31 1.26 -1.76
C GLN A 143 4.67 0.77 -3.16
N GLY A 144 4.39 -0.50 -3.44
CA GLY A 144 4.61 -1.05 -4.78
C GLY A 144 4.56 -2.56 -4.84
N LYS A 145 4.64 -3.08 -6.07
CA LYS A 145 4.83 -4.52 -6.27
C LYS A 145 6.22 -4.90 -5.78
N TRP A 146 6.31 -5.97 -4.99
CA TRP A 146 7.61 -6.54 -4.66
C TRP A 146 8.08 -7.41 -5.83
N THR A 147 9.28 -7.13 -6.33
CA THR A 147 9.92 -7.96 -7.36
C THR A 147 11.11 -8.64 -6.71
N PHE A 148 11.23 -9.96 -6.91
CA PHE A 148 12.42 -10.68 -6.50
C PHE A 148 13.66 -9.96 -7.04
N HIS A 149 14.56 -9.56 -6.15
CA HIS A 149 15.95 -9.46 -6.53
C HIS A 149 16.48 -10.88 -6.39
N GLU A 150 16.85 -11.48 -7.52
CA GLU A 150 17.61 -12.72 -7.49
C GLU A 150 18.81 -12.48 -6.59
N ARG A 151 18.85 -13.20 -5.47
CA ARG A 151 20.01 -13.26 -4.60
C ARG A 151 21.10 -13.83 -5.49
N GLY A 152 21.97 -12.95 -6.00
CA GLY A 152 22.97 -13.31 -6.99
C GLY A 152 23.62 -14.62 -6.62
N ASP A 153 23.47 -15.61 -7.49
CA ASP A 153 24.30 -16.79 -7.45
C ASP A 153 25.74 -16.30 -7.42
N HIS A 154 26.52 -16.84 -6.48
CA HIS A 154 27.96 -16.85 -6.60
C HIS A 154 28.30 -17.68 -7.83
N ASP A 155 28.18 -17.08 -9.01
CA ASP A 155 28.73 -17.61 -10.24
C ASP A 155 29.98 -16.81 -10.57
N ASN A 156 31.09 -17.52 -10.49
CA ASN A 156 32.39 -17.05 -10.91
C ASN A 156 32.35 -16.71 -12.40
N GLY A 157 32.58 -15.44 -12.73
CA GLY A 157 33.19 -15.07 -14.01
C GLY A 157 32.41 -14.09 -14.87
N SER A 158 33.16 -13.07 -15.31
CA SER A 158 32.90 -12.21 -16.46
C SER A 158 31.91 -11.05 -16.27
N THR A 159 32.47 -9.95 -15.78
CA THR A 159 32.06 -8.59 -16.14
C THR A 159 31.92 -8.42 -17.66
N THR A 160 30.73 -8.08 -18.12
CA THR A 160 30.57 -7.22 -19.32
C THR A 160 29.56 -6.12 -19.02
N PHE A 161 30.13 -4.93 -18.80
CA PHE A 161 29.46 -3.64 -18.84
C PHE A 161 29.00 -3.40 -20.29
N ASN A 162 27.74 -3.03 -20.50
CA ASN A 162 27.30 -2.43 -21.77
C ASN A 162 26.52 -1.15 -21.46
N ALA A 163 27.20 -0.03 -21.69
CA ALA A 163 26.56 1.26 -21.87
C ALA A 163 26.18 1.37 -23.34
N GLY A 164 24.90 1.65 -23.60
CA GLY A 164 24.33 2.01 -24.90
C GLY A 164 23.11 2.86 -24.68
#